data_AF-A0AAX1D0B9-F1
#
_entry.id   AF-A0AAX1D0B9-F1
#
_cell.length_a   1.000
_cell.length_b   1.000
_cell.length_c   1.000
_cell.angle_alpha   90.00
_cell.angle_beta   90.00
_cell.angle_gamma   90.00
#
_symmetry.space_group_name_H-M   'P 1'
#
loop_
_entity.id
_entity.type
_entity.pdbx_description
1 polymer ?
#
loop_
_entity_poly.entity_id
_entity_poly.type
_entity_poly.pdbx_seq_one_letter_code
_entity_poly.pdbx_strand_id
1 'polypeptide(L)'
;MPPVNAPYRPEGLLARPLHARVDASAVAHNLARLRAALPDSDAPRLWATVKADAYGHGLARVLPALRDADGLAVLHLDEARACRQLGWNGPVLVYGGLYSPADTLLLDTPDLHLVITHAAQLQWLAQSPARERPAIWLRFAGDIHHTGFCADDYRAAFEQARQLAARGLVGEIGHLNHYARADEADGVGQADAHFREVVRGLPGPVSTSNSAAVLGHAGLAAGTQWVRPGLALYGASPFADRSAAQLALRPAMSLHSQVVGIQRVRAGAGVGYSGAFVAPATMDVGIVTCGYADGYPRHAPTGTPVMVAGVRTRLLGRVSMDMMAVDLDPIPQAAIGSPVTLWGADGPPVEEVAMAAGTIAAQLLTGLSARVPVALAGATR
;
A
#
# COMPACT_ATOMS: atom_id res chain seq x y z
N MET A 1 16.73 6.17 -28.66
CA MET A 1 15.76 5.07 -28.68
C MET A 1 15.13 4.99 -27.30
N PRO A 2 13.79 5.00 -27.16
CA PRO A 2 13.17 4.73 -25.86
C PRO A 2 13.55 3.31 -25.40
N PRO A 3 13.69 3.07 -24.08
CA PRO A 3 14.12 1.77 -23.57
C PRO A 3 13.10 0.68 -23.95
N VAL A 4 13.63 -0.51 -24.26
CA VAL A 4 12.90 -1.69 -24.79
C VAL A 4 11.79 -2.20 -23.85
N ASN A 5 11.68 -1.64 -22.64
CA ASN A 5 10.67 -1.97 -21.63
C ASN A 5 9.99 -0.71 -21.03
N ALA A 6 9.93 0.41 -21.74
CA ALA A 6 9.10 1.52 -21.29
C ALA A 6 7.64 1.02 -21.18
N PRO A 7 6.96 1.20 -20.04
CA PRO A 7 5.57 0.81 -19.91
C PRO A 7 4.76 1.49 -21.01
N TYR A 8 3.96 0.72 -21.76
CA TYR A 8 2.98 1.28 -22.68
C TYR A 8 2.05 2.20 -21.88
N ARG A 9 2.24 3.50 -22.04
CA ARG A 9 1.43 4.58 -21.47
C ARG A 9 0.70 5.24 -22.61
N PRO A 10 -0.47 4.74 -23.02
CA PRO A 10 -1.23 5.37 -24.06
C PRO A 10 -1.64 6.78 -23.62
N GLU A 11 -1.23 7.79 -24.39
CA GLU A 11 -1.72 9.16 -24.29
C GLU A 11 -2.89 9.33 -25.27
N GLY A 12 -4.05 9.86 -24.82
CA GLY A 12 -5.23 10.12 -25.65
C GLY A 12 -6.47 9.26 -25.32
N LEU A 13 -7.49 9.36 -26.18
CA LEU A 13 -8.77 8.63 -26.04
C LEU A 13 -8.54 7.12 -26.14
N LEU A 14 -8.70 6.42 -25.02
CA LEU A 14 -8.58 4.97 -24.95
C LEU A 14 -9.90 4.30 -25.27
N ALA A 15 -9.92 3.52 -26.35
CA ALA A 15 -11.09 2.72 -26.75
C ALA A 15 -11.45 1.62 -25.73
N ARG A 16 -10.55 1.30 -24.80
CA ARG A 16 -10.77 0.27 -23.78
C ARG A 16 -11.49 0.86 -22.56
N PRO A 17 -12.63 0.30 -22.13
CA PRO A 17 -13.45 0.88 -21.05
C PRO A 17 -12.90 0.62 -19.63
N LEU A 18 -11.76 -0.07 -19.53
CA LEU A 18 -11.05 -0.33 -18.28
C LEU A 18 -10.28 0.91 -17.82
N HIS A 19 -10.50 1.35 -16.59
CA HIS A 19 -9.72 2.41 -15.96
C HIS A 19 -9.75 2.31 -14.43
N ALA A 20 -8.71 2.81 -13.79
CA ALA A 20 -8.73 3.06 -12.36
C ALA A 20 -9.12 4.51 -12.08
N ARG A 21 -10.02 4.73 -11.12
CA ARG A 21 -10.36 6.05 -10.59
C ARG A 21 -9.67 6.22 -9.25
N VAL A 22 -8.85 7.26 -9.10
CA VAL A 22 -8.16 7.61 -7.85
C VAL A 22 -8.81 8.85 -7.24
N ASP A 23 -9.28 8.72 -6.00
CA ASP A 23 -9.88 9.80 -5.22
C ASP A 23 -8.92 10.30 -4.14
N ALA A 24 -8.28 11.45 -4.40
CA ALA A 24 -7.38 12.07 -3.45
C ALA A 24 -8.13 12.58 -2.19
N SER A 25 -9.42 12.93 -2.30
CA SER A 25 -10.20 13.36 -1.12
C SER A 25 -10.44 12.21 -0.15
N ALA A 26 -10.55 10.97 -0.65
CA ALA A 26 -10.60 9.78 0.20
C ALA A 26 -9.29 9.58 0.97
N VAL A 27 -8.13 9.85 0.34
CA VAL A 27 -6.82 9.81 1.01
C VAL A 27 -6.74 10.84 2.14
N ALA A 28 -7.16 12.09 1.89
CA ALA A 28 -7.20 13.14 2.92
C ALA A 28 -8.14 12.76 4.08
N HIS A 29 -9.33 12.23 3.76
CA HIS A 29 -10.27 11.72 4.75
C HIS A 29 -9.63 10.61 5.60
N ASN A 30 -8.99 9.62 4.97
CA ASN A 30 -8.36 8.51 5.68
C ASN A 30 -7.19 8.96 6.56
N LEU A 31 -6.39 9.93 6.11
CA LEU A 31 -5.35 10.55 6.92
C LEU A 31 -5.95 11.17 8.19
N ALA A 32 -7.02 11.94 8.05
CA ALA A 32 -7.72 12.53 9.19
C ALA A 32 -8.33 11.46 10.13
N ARG A 33 -8.88 10.38 9.58
CA ARG A 33 -9.38 9.24 10.38
C ARG A 33 -8.29 8.53 11.16
N LEU A 34 -7.12 8.36 10.57
CA LEU A 34 -5.95 7.76 11.24
C LEU A 34 -5.42 8.66 12.36
N ARG A 35 -5.41 9.99 12.15
CA ARG A 35 -5.10 10.94 13.22
C ARG A 35 -6.14 10.88 14.36
N ALA A 36 -7.42 10.84 14.03
CA ALA A 36 -8.49 10.75 15.03
C ALA A 36 -8.55 9.41 15.79
N ALA A 37 -7.84 8.37 15.32
CA ALA A 37 -7.68 7.13 16.07
C ALA A 37 -6.60 7.22 17.16
N LEU A 38 -5.78 8.27 17.13
CA LEU A 38 -4.74 8.56 18.12
C LEU A 38 -5.28 9.58 19.14
N PRO A 39 -4.72 9.64 20.37
CA PRO A 39 -5.16 10.60 21.37
C PRO A 39 -4.86 12.04 20.95
N ASP A 40 -5.70 12.99 21.38
CA ASP A 40 -5.57 14.42 21.02
C ASP A 40 -4.34 15.11 21.63
N SER A 41 -3.94 14.69 22.84
CA SER A 41 -2.76 15.21 23.55
C SER A 41 -1.57 14.26 23.39
N ASP A 42 -0.40 14.81 23.07
CA ASP A 42 0.85 14.05 22.85
C ASP A 42 0.73 12.97 21.76
N ALA A 43 -0.07 13.23 20.73
CA ALA A 43 -0.24 12.34 19.58
C ALA A 43 1.11 12.08 18.89
N PRO A 44 1.42 10.83 18.51
CA PRO A 44 2.58 10.55 17.67
C PRO A 44 2.44 11.26 16.33
N ARG A 45 3.58 11.70 15.78
CA ARG A 45 3.67 12.20 14.41
C ARG A 45 3.40 11.06 13.42
N LEU A 46 2.94 11.38 12.21
CA LEU A 46 2.48 10.42 11.23
C LEU A 46 3.33 10.47 9.95
N TRP A 47 4.01 9.37 9.65
CA TRP A 47 4.62 9.11 8.35
C TRP A 47 3.58 8.53 7.38
N ALA A 48 3.11 9.32 6.42
CA ALA A 48 2.25 8.82 5.35
C ALA A 48 3.08 7.93 4.43
N THR A 49 2.85 6.62 4.48
CA THR A 49 3.65 5.66 3.72
C THR A 49 3.20 5.62 2.26
N VAL A 50 4.05 6.12 1.37
CA VAL A 50 3.79 6.31 -0.07
C VAL A 50 4.72 5.53 -0.99
N LYS A 51 5.45 4.54 -0.47
CA LYS A 51 6.27 3.61 -1.27
C LYS A 51 5.44 2.91 -2.37
N ALA A 52 6.13 2.43 -3.41
CA ALA A 52 5.49 1.77 -4.55
C ALA A 52 4.43 2.66 -5.23
N ASP A 53 4.84 3.90 -5.51
CA ASP A 53 4.02 4.94 -6.14
C ASP A 53 2.68 5.16 -5.43
N ALA A 54 2.75 5.37 -4.11
CA ALA A 54 1.60 5.50 -3.22
C ALA A 54 0.65 4.28 -3.29
N TYR A 55 1.19 3.07 -3.14
CA TYR A 55 0.45 1.81 -3.25
C TYR A 55 -0.32 1.71 -4.58
N GLY A 56 0.29 2.14 -5.69
CA GLY A 56 -0.30 2.17 -7.03
C GLY A 56 -1.28 3.32 -7.31
N HIS A 57 -1.52 4.23 -6.36
CA HIS A 57 -2.44 5.36 -6.57
C HIS A 57 -1.78 6.51 -7.35
N GLY A 58 -0.44 6.54 -7.42
CA GLY A 58 0.32 7.63 -8.01
C GLY A 58 0.66 8.71 -6.99
N LEU A 59 1.93 8.82 -6.61
CA LEU A 59 2.37 9.82 -5.64
C LEU A 59 1.97 11.24 -6.07
N ALA A 60 2.22 11.60 -7.33
CA ALA A 60 1.86 12.93 -7.86
C ALA A 60 0.35 13.22 -7.77
N ARG A 61 -0.50 12.17 -7.85
CA ARG A 61 -1.96 12.30 -7.79
C ARG A 61 -2.46 12.54 -6.37
N VAL A 62 -1.84 11.89 -5.38
CA VAL A 62 -2.31 11.92 -3.99
C VAL A 62 -1.55 12.90 -3.11
N LEU A 63 -0.37 13.37 -3.52
CA LEU A 63 0.46 14.27 -2.71
C LEU A 63 -0.28 15.53 -2.20
N PRO A 64 -1.14 16.21 -2.99
CA PRO A 64 -1.90 17.35 -2.48
C PRO A 64 -2.81 17.02 -1.29
N ALA A 65 -3.30 15.77 -1.21
CA ALA A 65 -4.14 15.29 -0.11
C ALA A 65 -3.35 14.84 1.13
N LEU A 66 -2.02 14.80 1.04
CA LEU A 66 -1.12 14.41 2.12
C LEU A 66 -0.44 15.59 2.81
N ARG A 67 -0.85 16.83 2.51
CA ARG A 67 -0.25 18.06 3.06
C ARG A 67 -0.30 18.12 4.59
N ASP A 68 -1.33 17.51 5.19
CA ASP A 68 -1.50 17.47 6.64
C ASP A 68 -0.78 16.28 7.29
N ALA A 69 0.06 15.53 6.57
CA ALA A 69 0.94 14.52 7.16
C ALA A 69 2.18 15.19 7.77
N ASP A 70 2.76 14.59 8.82
CA ASP A 70 3.97 15.13 9.44
C ASP A 70 5.25 14.79 8.65
N GLY A 71 5.17 13.78 7.78
CA GLY A 71 6.26 13.28 6.97
C GLY A 71 5.76 12.26 5.95
N LEU A 72 6.56 12.00 4.90
CA LEU A 72 6.32 10.89 3.97
C LEU A 72 7.27 9.73 4.24
N ALA A 73 6.84 8.50 4.02
CA ALA A 73 7.71 7.34 4.06
C ALA A 73 7.74 6.58 2.72
N VAL A 74 8.93 6.43 2.16
CA VAL A 74 9.24 5.78 0.89
C VAL A 74 10.20 4.61 1.10
N LEU A 75 10.47 3.82 0.07
CA LEU A 75 11.41 2.71 0.14
C LEU A 75 12.82 3.11 -0.26
N HIS A 76 12.98 3.92 -1.31
CA HIS A 76 14.27 4.25 -1.91
C HIS A 76 14.62 5.75 -1.88
N LEU A 77 15.92 6.08 -1.95
CA LEU A 77 16.39 7.48 -2.04
C LEU A 77 15.82 8.22 -3.26
N ASP A 78 15.67 7.55 -4.39
CA ASP A 78 15.10 8.18 -5.59
C ASP A 78 13.61 8.52 -5.43
N GLU A 79 12.86 7.74 -4.65
CA GLU A 79 11.48 8.10 -4.29
C GLU A 79 11.46 9.33 -3.36
N ALA A 80 12.46 9.49 -2.48
CA ALA A 80 12.57 10.68 -1.63
C ALA A 80 12.86 11.93 -2.46
N ARG A 81 13.74 11.84 -3.45
CA ARG A 81 13.97 12.92 -4.43
C ARG A 81 12.72 13.21 -5.25
N ALA A 82 11.98 12.19 -5.68
CA ALA A 82 10.72 12.37 -6.39
C ALA A 82 9.69 13.13 -5.53
N CYS A 83 9.63 12.88 -4.21
CA CYS A 83 8.80 13.67 -3.29
C CYS A 83 9.16 15.16 -3.34
N ARG A 84 10.46 15.50 -3.29
CA ARG A 84 10.94 16.89 -3.38
C ARG A 84 10.60 17.54 -4.71
N GLN A 85 10.81 16.83 -5.82
CA GLN A 85 10.48 17.31 -7.17
C GLN A 85 8.98 17.61 -7.33
N LEU A 86 8.13 16.84 -6.64
CA LEU A 86 6.68 17.04 -6.60
C LEU A 86 6.23 18.12 -5.60
N GLY A 87 7.18 18.78 -4.90
CA GLY A 87 6.91 19.91 -4.01
C GLY A 87 6.69 19.53 -2.54
N TRP A 88 6.99 18.30 -2.11
CA TRP A 88 7.00 17.95 -0.70
C TRP A 88 8.22 18.57 0.00
N ASN A 89 7.99 19.40 1.01
CA ASN A 89 9.07 20.07 1.77
C ASN A 89 9.25 19.51 3.19
N GLY A 90 8.33 18.67 3.68
CA GLY A 90 8.45 18.04 5.00
C GLY A 90 9.48 16.90 5.03
N PRO A 91 9.72 16.27 6.17
CA PRO A 91 10.71 15.20 6.28
C PRO A 91 10.30 13.96 5.46
N VAL A 92 11.29 13.15 5.08
CA VAL A 92 11.09 11.90 4.33
C VAL A 92 11.84 10.74 4.98
N LEU A 93 11.12 9.68 5.36
CA LEU A 93 11.67 8.43 5.86
C LEU A 93 11.91 7.45 4.70
N VAL A 94 13.10 6.87 4.63
CA VAL A 94 13.49 5.86 3.62
C VAL A 94 13.67 4.50 4.29
N TYR A 95 12.71 3.60 4.09
CA TYR A 95 12.70 2.27 4.70
C TYR A 95 13.87 1.38 4.27
N GLY A 96 14.35 1.54 3.04
CA GLY A 96 15.47 0.76 2.51
C GLY A 96 16.82 1.16 3.08
N GLY A 97 16.92 2.36 3.66
CA GLY A 97 18.21 2.94 4.07
C GLY A 97 19.15 3.05 2.87
N LEU A 98 20.31 2.43 3.00
CA LEU A 98 21.35 2.34 1.96
C LEU A 98 21.56 0.88 1.57
N TYR A 99 21.68 0.58 0.28
CA TYR A 99 21.98 -0.75 -0.23
C TYR A 99 23.47 -0.97 -0.53
N SER A 100 24.22 0.13 -0.70
CA SER A 100 25.66 0.08 -0.96
C SER A 100 26.39 1.28 -0.34
N PRO A 101 27.72 1.23 -0.20
CA PRO A 101 28.51 2.41 0.17
C PRO A 101 28.32 3.58 -0.81
N ALA A 102 28.10 3.30 -2.10
CA ALA A 102 27.95 4.33 -3.13
C ALA A 102 26.67 5.16 -2.95
N ASP A 103 25.63 4.58 -2.32
CA ASP A 103 24.37 5.28 -2.04
C ASP A 103 24.58 6.47 -1.11
N THR A 104 25.67 6.49 -0.33
CA THR A 104 26.02 7.65 0.49
C THR A 104 26.30 8.91 -0.32
N LEU A 105 26.67 8.78 -1.61
CA LEU A 105 26.82 9.90 -2.54
C LEU A 105 25.47 10.51 -2.95
N LEU A 106 24.38 9.78 -2.73
CA LEU A 106 23.01 10.18 -3.08
C LEU A 106 22.28 10.87 -1.92
N LEU A 107 22.97 11.13 -0.80
CA LEU A 107 22.43 11.87 0.34
C LEU A 107 22.47 13.38 0.06
N ASP A 108 21.55 13.82 -0.79
CA ASP A 108 21.40 15.21 -1.25
C ASP A 108 20.01 15.81 -0.94
N THR A 109 19.16 15.05 -0.27
CA THR A 109 17.80 15.44 0.08
C THR A 109 17.76 15.92 1.54
N PRO A 110 17.37 17.19 1.79
CA PRO A 110 17.21 17.71 3.15
C PRO A 110 16.14 16.95 3.95
N ASP A 111 16.23 16.98 5.27
CA ASP A 111 15.27 16.37 6.22
C ASP A 111 15.00 14.88 5.95
N LEU A 112 16.06 14.16 5.60
CA LEU A 112 16.03 12.73 5.35
C LEU A 112 16.15 11.94 6.65
N HIS A 113 15.31 10.91 6.77
CA HIS A 113 15.41 9.90 7.80
C HIS A 113 15.73 8.55 7.15
N LEU A 114 16.78 7.86 7.57
CA LEU A 114 17.19 6.56 7.03
C LEU A 114 16.90 5.45 8.02
N VAL A 115 16.25 4.38 7.58
CA VAL A 115 16.16 3.15 8.37
C VAL A 115 17.45 2.35 8.23
N ILE A 116 18.09 2.07 9.36
CA ILE A 116 19.34 1.31 9.43
C ILE A 116 19.04 -0.08 9.95
N THR A 117 19.41 -1.09 9.17
CA THR A 117 19.06 -2.50 9.41
C THR A 117 20.27 -3.38 9.72
N HIS A 118 21.49 -2.91 9.47
CA HIS A 118 22.73 -3.64 9.80
C HIS A 118 23.93 -2.69 9.97
N ALA A 119 24.98 -3.17 10.64
CA ALA A 119 26.14 -2.35 11.03
C ALA A 119 26.91 -1.76 9.82
N ALA A 120 26.96 -2.46 8.68
CA ALA A 120 27.66 -1.94 7.51
C ALA A 120 27.10 -0.60 7.00
N GLN A 121 25.78 -0.34 7.12
CA GLN A 121 25.21 0.96 6.76
C GLN A 121 25.75 2.10 7.64
N LEU A 122 25.99 1.84 8.93
CA LEU A 122 26.64 2.81 9.84
C LEU A 122 28.09 3.06 9.41
N GLN A 123 28.82 2.00 9.02
CA GLN A 123 30.19 2.13 8.51
C GLN A 123 30.26 2.95 7.21
N TRP A 124 29.28 2.77 6.32
CA TRP A 124 29.19 3.56 5.09
C TRP A 124 28.91 5.03 5.40
N LEU A 125 27.98 5.33 6.31
CA LEU A 125 27.73 6.69 6.78
C LEU A 125 28.97 7.32 7.44
N ALA A 126 29.77 6.54 8.16
CA ALA A 126 31.01 6.99 8.79
C ALA A 126 32.06 7.50 7.80
N GLN A 127 31.97 7.05 6.55
CA GLN A 127 32.89 7.35 5.43
C GLN A 127 32.23 8.25 4.37
N SER A 128 30.97 8.64 4.57
CA SER A 128 30.22 9.40 3.58
C SER A 128 30.84 10.79 3.37
N PRO A 129 31.07 11.20 2.11
CA PRO A 129 31.51 12.55 1.80
C PRO A 129 30.33 13.54 1.68
N ALA A 130 29.08 13.07 1.84
CA ALA A 130 27.89 13.91 1.67
C ALA A 130 27.89 15.08 2.66
N ARG A 131 27.11 16.12 2.36
CA ARG A 131 26.87 17.26 3.27
C ARG A 131 25.63 17.07 4.13
N GLU A 132 24.64 16.34 3.61
CA GLU A 132 23.43 16.03 4.37
C GLU A 132 23.76 15.12 5.55
N ARG A 133 23.03 15.34 6.65
CA ARG A 133 23.19 14.63 7.92
C ARG A 133 21.86 13.99 8.29
N PRO A 134 21.51 12.87 7.64
CA PRO A 134 20.20 12.27 7.85
C PRO A 134 20.01 11.88 9.31
N ALA A 135 18.80 12.04 9.82
CA ALA A 135 18.40 11.31 11.00
C ALA A 135 18.38 9.81 10.67
N ILE A 136 18.62 8.95 11.67
CA ILE A 136 18.67 7.50 11.46
C ILE A 136 17.75 6.77 12.43
N TRP A 137 17.14 5.70 11.95
CA TRP A 137 16.23 4.85 12.71
C TRP A 137 16.80 3.44 12.78
N LEU A 138 17.31 3.05 13.94
CA LEU A 138 17.81 1.69 14.13
C LEU A 138 16.64 0.72 14.19
N ARG A 139 16.53 -0.13 13.16
CA ARG A 139 15.49 -1.13 13.06
C ARG A 139 15.83 -2.36 13.90
N PHE A 140 14.94 -2.69 14.82
CA PHE A 140 14.95 -3.97 15.51
C PHE A 140 14.38 -5.06 14.57
N ALA A 141 14.99 -6.24 14.57
CA ALA A 141 14.54 -7.36 13.76
C ALA A 141 13.11 -7.79 14.11
N GLY A 142 12.70 -7.62 15.38
CA GLY A 142 11.34 -7.84 15.85
C GLY A 142 10.91 -9.31 15.80
N ASP A 143 9.63 -9.51 16.06
CA ASP A 143 8.90 -10.78 15.90
C ASP A 143 8.76 -11.21 14.44
N ILE A 144 8.88 -10.27 13.50
CA ILE A 144 8.85 -10.55 12.06
C ILE A 144 10.16 -11.16 11.53
N HIS A 145 11.27 -11.03 12.27
CA HIS A 145 12.60 -11.57 11.92
C HIS A 145 13.05 -11.31 10.47
N HIS A 146 12.67 -10.15 9.91
CA HIS A 146 12.91 -9.82 8.51
C HIS A 146 14.25 -9.07 8.32
N THR A 147 14.27 -7.78 8.62
CA THR A 147 15.50 -6.96 8.58
C THR A 147 15.62 -6.18 9.87
N GLY A 148 16.85 -5.85 10.28
CA GLY A 148 17.14 -5.16 11.52
C GLY A 148 18.16 -5.90 12.38
N PHE A 149 18.57 -5.25 13.46
CA PHE A 149 19.47 -5.82 14.46
C PHE A 149 18.70 -6.76 15.38
N CYS A 150 19.30 -7.89 15.75
CA CYS A 150 18.81 -8.72 16.85
C CYS A 150 19.04 -8.01 18.20
N ALA A 151 18.47 -8.56 19.27
CA ALA A 151 18.56 -7.95 20.60
C ALA A 151 20.01 -7.80 21.09
N ASP A 152 20.84 -8.83 20.85
CA ASP A 152 22.23 -8.87 21.31
C ASP A 152 23.11 -7.80 20.63
N ASP A 153 22.85 -7.52 19.35
CA ASP A 153 23.62 -6.55 18.57
C ASP A 153 23.09 -5.11 18.69
N TYR A 154 21.85 -4.93 19.17
CA TYR A 154 21.15 -3.64 19.11
C TYR A 154 21.88 -2.52 19.88
N ARG A 155 22.35 -2.82 21.09
CA ARG A 155 23.05 -1.83 21.94
C ARG A 155 24.39 -1.42 21.32
N ALA A 156 25.12 -2.35 20.72
CA ALA A 156 26.37 -2.06 20.03
C ALA A 156 26.13 -1.18 18.79
N ALA A 157 25.07 -1.45 18.03
CA ALA A 157 24.67 -0.63 16.89
C ALA A 157 24.26 0.80 17.33
N PHE A 158 23.53 0.93 18.44
CA PHE A 158 23.19 2.22 19.02
C PHE A 158 24.43 3.02 19.43
N GLU A 159 25.41 2.37 20.05
CA GLU A 159 26.66 3.03 20.43
C GLU A 159 27.43 3.54 19.21
N GLN A 160 27.49 2.75 18.13
CA GLN A 160 28.10 3.18 16.87
C GLN A 160 27.35 4.38 16.27
N ALA A 161 26.02 4.32 16.22
CA ALA A 161 25.18 5.44 15.78
C ALA A 161 25.43 6.71 16.60
N ARG A 162 25.54 6.59 17.93
CA ARG A 162 25.83 7.70 18.84
C ARG A 162 27.19 8.33 18.56
N GLN A 163 28.22 7.53 18.27
CA GLN A 163 29.54 8.03 17.88
C GLN A 163 29.49 8.79 16.54
N LEU A 164 28.67 8.35 15.58
CA LEU A 164 28.47 9.09 14.33
C LEU A 164 27.75 10.42 14.56
N ALA A 165 26.73 10.45 15.42
CA ALA A 165 26.03 11.67 15.79
C ALA A 165 26.98 12.67 16.50
N ALA A 166 27.83 12.19 17.42
CA ALA A 166 28.83 13.01 18.11
C ALA A 166 29.88 13.62 17.15
N ARG A 167 30.16 12.94 16.02
CA ARG A 167 31.01 13.44 14.93
C ARG A 167 30.25 14.33 13.95
N GLY A 168 28.95 14.55 14.16
CA GLY A 168 28.09 15.32 13.27
C GLY A 168 27.96 14.69 11.88
N LEU A 169 27.94 13.35 11.77
CA LEU A 169 27.77 12.61 10.51
C LEU A 169 26.33 12.14 10.28
N VAL A 170 25.53 12.07 11.35
CA VAL A 170 24.09 11.79 11.33
C VAL A 170 23.38 12.73 12.30
N GLY A 171 22.07 12.91 12.11
CA GLY A 171 21.21 13.70 12.99
C GLY A 171 20.67 12.89 14.18
N GLU A 172 19.38 13.06 14.45
CA GLU A 172 18.66 12.32 15.51
C GLU A 172 18.74 10.79 15.29
N ILE A 173 18.86 10.04 16.39
CA ILE A 173 18.85 8.58 16.41
C ILE A 173 17.52 8.12 17.01
N GLY A 174 16.70 7.45 16.20
CA GLY A 174 15.45 6.84 16.62
C GLY A 174 15.49 5.31 16.64
N HIS A 175 14.45 4.73 17.23
CA HIS A 175 14.25 3.30 17.36
C HIS A 175 13.03 2.86 16.56
N LEU A 176 13.18 1.84 15.72
CA LEU A 176 12.11 1.36 14.86
C LEU A 176 11.82 -0.13 15.06
N ASN A 177 10.56 -0.47 15.28
CA ASN A 177 10.06 -1.84 15.21
C ASN A 177 8.90 -1.94 14.20
N HIS A 178 8.63 -3.14 13.70
CA HIS A 178 7.46 -3.42 12.85
C HIS A 178 6.83 -4.73 13.29
N TYR A 179 5.61 -4.66 13.86
CA TYR A 179 4.91 -5.82 14.37
C TYR A 179 4.49 -6.78 13.24
N ALA A 180 4.64 -8.08 13.45
CA ALA A 180 4.27 -9.11 12.46
C ALA A 180 2.77 -9.36 12.40
N ARG A 181 2.06 -9.24 13.53
CA ARG A 181 0.67 -9.69 13.73
C ARG A 181 -0.25 -8.59 14.26
N ALA A 182 -0.01 -7.34 13.88
CA ALA A 182 -0.79 -6.20 14.38
C ALA A 182 -2.25 -6.17 13.89
N ASP A 183 -2.57 -6.99 12.88
CA ASP A 183 -3.92 -7.29 12.41
C ASP A 183 -4.70 -8.22 13.34
N GLU A 184 -4.05 -8.78 14.37
CA GLU A 184 -4.67 -9.63 15.37
C GLU A 184 -4.86 -8.88 16.69
N ALA A 185 -5.89 -9.24 17.47
CA ALA A 185 -6.29 -8.52 18.68
C ALA A 185 -5.26 -8.62 19.82
N ASP A 186 -4.50 -9.71 19.90
CA ASP A 186 -3.45 -9.97 20.91
C ASP A 186 -2.04 -10.03 20.30
N GLY A 187 -1.89 -9.75 19.00
CA GLY A 187 -0.66 -9.99 18.25
C GLY A 187 0.48 -8.99 18.48
N VAL A 188 0.30 -7.96 19.31
CA VAL A 188 1.30 -6.88 19.50
C VAL A 188 1.97 -6.89 20.88
N GLY A 189 1.25 -7.29 21.94
CA GLY A 189 1.68 -7.05 23.32
C GLY A 189 3.05 -7.63 23.67
N GLN A 190 3.31 -8.89 23.29
CA GLN A 190 4.60 -9.55 23.55
C GLN A 190 5.74 -8.91 22.77
N ALA A 191 5.53 -8.63 21.47
CA ALA A 191 6.54 -8.02 20.61
C ALA A 191 6.89 -6.60 21.08
N ASP A 192 5.90 -5.83 21.53
CA ASP A 192 6.10 -4.49 22.09
C ASP A 192 6.89 -4.53 23.40
N ALA A 193 6.51 -5.40 24.34
CA ALA A 193 7.23 -5.56 25.61
C ALA A 193 8.70 -5.93 25.39
N HIS A 194 8.97 -6.86 24.46
CA HIS A 194 10.33 -7.26 24.13
C HIS A 194 11.13 -6.10 23.50
N PHE A 195 10.54 -5.37 22.56
CA PHE A 195 11.20 -4.21 21.96
C PHE A 195 11.51 -3.12 23.00
N ARG A 196 10.60 -2.83 23.94
CA ARG A 196 10.83 -1.89 25.04
C ARG A 196 11.96 -2.30 25.97
N GLU A 197 12.15 -3.61 26.20
CA GLU A 197 13.31 -4.13 26.92
C GLU A 197 14.61 -3.84 26.17
N VAL A 198 14.66 -4.16 24.86
CA VAL A 198 15.85 -3.97 24.02
C VAL A 198 16.30 -2.51 23.99
N VAL A 199 15.37 -1.56 23.91
CA VAL A 199 15.69 -0.13 23.85
C VAL A 199 15.78 0.54 25.23
N ARG A 200 15.65 -0.20 26.32
CA ARG A 200 15.66 0.38 27.67
C ARG A 200 16.98 1.11 27.95
N GLY A 201 16.84 2.37 28.39
CA GLY A 201 17.97 3.25 28.70
C GLY A 201 18.70 3.78 27.46
N LEU A 202 18.18 3.57 26.26
CA LEU A 202 18.66 4.18 25.02
C LEU A 202 17.75 5.38 24.69
N PRO A 203 18.27 6.62 24.67
CA PRO A 203 17.46 7.79 24.34
C PRO A 203 17.19 7.87 22.84
N GLY A 204 16.00 8.35 22.48
CA GLY A 204 15.62 8.59 21.09
C GLY A 204 14.12 8.42 20.87
N PRO A 205 13.56 8.97 19.79
CA PRO A 205 12.17 8.73 19.44
C PRO A 205 11.95 7.27 19.03
N VAL A 206 10.73 6.81 19.21
CA VAL A 206 10.29 5.44 18.91
C VAL A 206 9.22 5.47 17.82
N SER A 207 9.29 4.49 16.91
CA SER A 207 8.26 4.25 15.90
C SER A 207 7.97 2.77 15.73
N THR A 208 6.75 2.33 16.00
CA THR A 208 6.37 0.91 15.91
C THR A 208 5.15 0.64 15.03
N SER A 209 4.14 1.52 15.08
CA SER A 209 2.81 1.21 14.57
C SER A 209 2.64 1.40 13.06
N ASN A 210 2.21 0.35 12.37
CA ASN A 210 1.68 0.40 10.99
C ASN A 210 0.15 0.69 11.01
N SER A 211 -0.53 0.57 9.86
CA SER A 211 -1.99 0.78 9.75
C SER A 211 -2.79 -0.04 10.76
N ALA A 212 -2.46 -1.33 10.92
CA ALA A 212 -3.18 -2.24 11.79
C ALA A 212 -2.98 -1.87 13.27
N ALA A 213 -1.75 -1.56 13.67
CA ALA A 213 -1.46 -1.11 15.03
C ALA A 213 -2.10 0.24 15.37
N VAL A 214 -2.17 1.19 14.44
CA VAL A 214 -2.87 2.47 14.67
C VAL A 214 -4.37 2.24 14.92
N LEU A 215 -5.01 1.37 14.15
CA LEU A 215 -6.47 1.18 14.21
C LEU A 215 -6.93 0.12 15.23
N GLY A 216 -6.09 -0.86 15.55
CA GLY A 216 -6.41 -1.96 16.46
C GLY A 216 -5.78 -1.83 17.84
N HIS A 217 -4.69 -1.06 17.95
CA HIS A 217 -3.82 -1.02 19.14
C HIS A 217 -3.43 0.43 19.49
N ALA A 218 -4.38 1.36 19.37
CA ALA A 218 -4.14 2.80 19.49
C ALA A 218 -3.43 3.20 20.80
N GLY A 219 -3.72 2.53 21.92
CA GLY A 219 -3.04 2.78 23.20
C GLY A 219 -1.54 2.49 23.17
N LEU A 220 -1.09 1.49 22.41
CA LEU A 220 0.34 1.23 22.19
C LEU A 220 0.94 2.26 21.22
N ALA A 221 0.20 2.61 20.16
CA ALA A 221 0.64 3.63 19.20
C ALA A 221 0.85 5.01 19.87
N ALA A 222 -0.03 5.38 20.80
CA ALA A 222 0.06 6.59 21.61
C ALA A 222 1.34 6.68 22.47
N GLY A 223 1.93 5.55 22.84
CA GLY A 223 3.17 5.51 23.63
C GLY A 223 4.45 5.75 22.81
N THR A 224 4.33 6.13 21.54
CA THR A 224 5.46 6.31 20.62
C THR A 224 5.50 7.73 20.05
N GLN A 225 6.59 8.11 19.39
CA GLN A 225 6.74 9.46 18.81
C GLN A 225 6.31 9.52 17.35
N TRP A 226 6.31 8.37 16.65
CA TRP A 226 5.94 8.30 15.25
C TRP A 226 5.16 7.02 14.89
N VAL A 227 4.10 7.16 14.12
CA VAL A 227 3.38 6.05 13.47
C VAL A 227 3.56 6.08 11.95
N ARG A 228 3.27 4.95 11.29
CA ARG A 228 3.57 4.73 9.87
C ARG A 228 2.42 4.02 9.13
N PRO A 229 1.22 4.62 9.05
CA PRO A 229 0.13 4.04 8.28
C PRO A 229 0.47 4.00 6.78
N GLY A 230 0.08 2.91 6.14
CA GLY A 230 0.20 2.67 4.69
C GLY A 230 -1.14 2.23 4.13
N LEU A 231 -1.47 0.94 4.19
CA LEU A 231 -2.69 0.37 3.59
C LEU A 231 -4.00 1.14 3.92
N ALA A 232 -4.21 1.52 5.19
CA ALA A 232 -5.42 2.22 5.61
C ALA A 232 -5.53 3.65 5.06
N LEU A 233 -4.40 4.30 4.75
CA LEU A 233 -4.37 5.61 4.09
C LEU A 233 -5.09 5.56 2.73
N TYR A 234 -5.05 4.40 2.08
CA TYR A 234 -5.67 4.14 0.78
C TYR A 234 -7.06 3.50 0.87
N GLY A 235 -7.61 3.40 2.07
CA GLY A 235 -9.01 3.01 2.25
C GLY A 235 -9.29 1.51 2.25
N ALA A 236 -8.26 0.69 2.49
CA ALA A 236 -8.40 -0.75 2.64
C ALA A 236 -8.19 -1.15 4.10
N SER A 237 -9.04 -2.05 4.61
CA SER A 237 -8.85 -2.60 5.95
C SER A 237 -7.59 -3.47 6.03
N PRO A 238 -6.81 -3.35 7.12
CA PRO A 238 -5.75 -4.31 7.41
C PRO A 238 -6.23 -5.56 8.16
N PHE A 239 -7.53 -5.68 8.49
CA PHE A 239 -8.06 -6.76 9.33
C PHE A 239 -8.94 -7.73 8.53
N ALA A 240 -8.96 -9.00 8.94
CA ALA A 240 -9.83 -10.03 8.36
C ALA A 240 -11.29 -9.92 8.87
N ASP A 241 -11.50 -9.42 10.09
CA ASP A 241 -12.79 -9.41 10.79
C ASP A 241 -13.52 -8.05 10.72
N ARG A 242 -12.85 -7.00 10.22
CA ARG A 242 -13.38 -5.64 10.13
C ARG A 242 -13.17 -5.09 8.73
N SER A 243 -14.23 -4.61 8.10
CA SER A 243 -14.20 -3.95 6.80
C SER A 243 -13.69 -2.51 6.89
N ALA A 244 -13.21 -1.96 5.76
CA ALA A 244 -12.87 -0.53 5.65
C ALA A 244 -14.05 0.37 6.08
N ALA A 245 -15.28 0.01 5.75
CA ALA A 245 -16.47 0.76 6.12
C ALA A 245 -16.69 0.81 7.65
N GLN A 246 -16.50 -0.31 8.37
CA GLN A 246 -16.58 -0.35 9.83
C GLN A 246 -15.49 0.51 10.50
N LEU A 247 -14.35 0.66 9.85
CA LEU A 247 -13.26 1.54 10.27
C LEU A 247 -13.44 3.00 9.82
N ALA A 248 -14.55 3.30 9.14
CA ALA A 248 -14.85 4.59 8.51
C ALA A 248 -13.76 5.05 7.52
N LEU A 249 -13.08 4.11 6.87
CA LEU A 249 -12.15 4.35 5.78
C LEU A 249 -12.90 4.43 4.45
N ARG A 250 -12.44 5.29 3.54
CA ARG A 250 -12.98 5.48 2.20
C ARG A 250 -12.01 4.91 1.16
N PRO A 251 -12.43 4.02 0.25
CA PRO A 251 -11.54 3.46 -0.76
C PRO A 251 -11.03 4.55 -1.69
N ALA A 252 -9.71 4.70 -1.79
CA ALA A 252 -9.08 5.73 -2.61
C ALA A 252 -8.91 5.32 -4.09
N MET A 253 -8.99 4.03 -4.40
CA MET A 253 -8.96 3.50 -5.77
C MET A 253 -10.21 2.67 -6.05
N SER A 254 -10.81 2.91 -7.22
CA SER A 254 -11.87 2.07 -7.78
C SER A 254 -11.45 1.58 -9.17
N LEU A 255 -11.54 0.28 -9.42
CA LEU A 255 -11.23 -0.30 -10.72
C LEU A 255 -12.53 -0.56 -11.48
N HIS A 256 -12.73 0.17 -12.57
CA HIS A 256 -13.96 0.14 -13.35
C HIS A 256 -13.72 -0.43 -14.74
N SER A 257 -14.74 -1.10 -15.27
CA SER A 257 -14.79 -1.64 -16.62
C SER A 257 -16.25 -1.62 -17.11
N GLN A 258 -16.55 -2.35 -18.19
CA GLN A 258 -17.92 -2.59 -18.63
C GLN A 258 -18.06 -3.99 -19.24
N VAL A 259 -19.29 -4.46 -19.34
CA VAL A 259 -19.63 -5.65 -20.13
C VAL A 259 -19.42 -5.34 -21.61
N VAL A 260 -18.58 -6.11 -22.30
CA VAL A 260 -18.29 -5.93 -23.74
C VAL A 260 -18.89 -7.03 -24.62
N GLY A 261 -19.41 -8.08 -24.01
CA GLY A 261 -20.11 -9.15 -24.70
C GLY A 261 -20.98 -9.93 -23.73
N ILE A 262 -22.03 -10.55 -24.24
CA ILE A 262 -22.93 -11.42 -23.49
C ILE A 262 -23.03 -12.74 -24.26
N GLN A 263 -22.87 -13.86 -23.56
CA GLN A 263 -22.95 -15.20 -24.11
C GLN A 263 -24.06 -15.98 -23.40
N ARG A 264 -24.99 -16.54 -24.17
CA ARG A 264 -26.01 -17.49 -23.68
C ARG A 264 -25.37 -18.87 -23.57
N VAL A 265 -24.97 -19.29 -22.37
CA VAL A 265 -24.27 -20.55 -22.12
C VAL A 265 -25.29 -21.62 -21.71
N ARG A 266 -25.29 -22.77 -22.38
CA ARG A 266 -26.21 -23.89 -22.05
C ARG A 266 -25.78 -24.61 -20.78
N ALA A 267 -26.74 -25.21 -20.08
CA ALA A 267 -26.46 -26.12 -18.96
C ALA A 267 -25.44 -27.19 -19.36
N GLY A 268 -24.46 -27.45 -18.49
CA GLY A 268 -23.37 -28.40 -18.70
C GLY A 268 -22.19 -27.89 -19.55
N ALA A 269 -22.28 -26.70 -20.16
CA ALA A 269 -21.17 -26.12 -20.92
C ALA A 269 -20.15 -25.42 -20.00
N GLY A 270 -18.87 -25.48 -20.38
CA GLY A 270 -17.78 -24.82 -19.67
C GLY A 270 -17.62 -23.34 -20.04
N VAL A 271 -17.16 -22.52 -19.09
CA VAL A 271 -16.80 -21.11 -19.27
C VAL A 271 -15.33 -20.88 -18.95
N GLY A 272 -14.65 -20.14 -19.83
CA GLY A 272 -13.25 -19.78 -19.69
C GLY A 272 -12.28 -20.96 -19.93
N TYR A 273 -10.99 -20.71 -19.66
CA TYR A 273 -9.96 -21.72 -19.87
C TYR A 273 -10.24 -23.00 -19.10
N SER A 274 -10.11 -24.13 -19.80
CA SER A 274 -10.33 -25.49 -19.29
C SER A 274 -11.76 -25.74 -18.78
N GLY A 275 -12.74 -24.88 -19.10
CA GLY A 275 -14.09 -25.01 -18.56
C GLY A 275 -14.13 -24.96 -17.04
N ALA A 276 -13.27 -24.14 -16.42
CA ALA A 276 -13.10 -24.08 -14.96
C ALA A 276 -14.39 -23.76 -14.19
N PHE A 277 -15.39 -23.19 -14.87
CA PHE A 277 -16.76 -23.17 -14.41
C PHE A 277 -17.63 -23.94 -15.40
N VAL A 278 -18.52 -24.80 -14.89
CA VAL A 278 -19.52 -25.51 -15.68
C VAL A 278 -20.89 -24.93 -15.33
N ALA A 279 -21.61 -24.44 -16.33
CA ALA A 279 -22.90 -23.80 -16.12
C ALA A 279 -23.93 -24.80 -15.56
N PRO A 280 -24.51 -24.58 -14.38
CA PRO A 280 -25.48 -25.51 -13.78
C PRO A 280 -26.85 -25.45 -14.46
N ALA A 281 -27.16 -24.34 -15.13
CA ALA A 281 -28.36 -24.11 -15.91
C ALA A 281 -28.01 -23.26 -17.15
N THR A 282 -28.96 -23.10 -18.07
CA THR A 282 -28.75 -22.17 -19.18
C THR A 282 -28.79 -20.73 -18.66
N MET A 283 -27.66 -20.03 -18.76
CA MET A 283 -27.42 -18.75 -18.11
C MET A 283 -26.79 -17.72 -19.03
N ASP A 284 -26.92 -16.45 -18.68
CA ASP A 284 -26.23 -15.35 -19.38
C ASP A 284 -24.90 -15.05 -18.70
N VAL A 285 -23.83 -15.06 -19.51
CA VAL A 285 -22.46 -14.80 -19.05
C VAL A 285 -21.97 -13.51 -19.69
N GLY A 286 -21.59 -12.55 -18.86
CA GLY A 286 -21.01 -11.28 -19.28
C GLY A 286 -19.50 -11.42 -19.46
N ILE A 287 -18.96 -10.84 -20.52
CA ILE A 287 -17.52 -10.73 -20.74
C ILE A 287 -17.09 -9.30 -20.42
N VAL A 288 -16.11 -9.16 -19.54
CA VAL A 288 -15.61 -7.87 -19.03
C VAL A 288 -14.16 -7.69 -19.47
N THR A 289 -13.80 -6.49 -19.92
CA THR A 289 -12.40 -6.16 -20.25
C THR A 289 -11.62 -5.85 -18.99
N CYS A 290 -11.05 -6.87 -18.38
CA CYS A 290 -9.98 -6.79 -17.41
C CYS A 290 -9.41 -8.19 -17.26
N GLY A 291 -8.10 -8.31 -17.16
CA GLY A 291 -7.44 -9.59 -16.94
C GLY A 291 -6.15 -9.44 -16.17
N TYR A 292 -5.38 -10.53 -16.12
CA TYR A 292 -4.18 -10.55 -15.29
C TYR A 292 -3.05 -9.65 -15.80
N ALA A 293 -3.02 -9.29 -17.08
CA ALA A 293 -2.04 -8.33 -17.59
C ALA A 293 -2.37 -6.89 -17.20
N ASP A 294 -3.55 -6.64 -16.64
CA ASP A 294 -3.95 -5.35 -16.05
C ASP A 294 -3.66 -5.26 -14.55
N GLY A 295 -3.29 -6.38 -13.93
CA GLY A 295 -3.07 -6.50 -12.49
C GLY A 295 -4.15 -7.28 -11.73
N TYR A 296 -5.23 -7.73 -12.40
CA TYR A 296 -6.25 -8.55 -11.74
C TYR A 296 -5.73 -9.97 -11.44
N PRO A 297 -5.99 -10.56 -10.27
CA PRO A 297 -5.42 -11.85 -9.90
C PRO A 297 -5.92 -12.96 -10.84
N ARG A 298 -4.99 -13.57 -11.60
CA ARG A 298 -5.31 -14.72 -12.49
C ARG A 298 -5.99 -15.87 -11.74
N HIS A 299 -5.59 -16.06 -10.49
CA HIS A 299 -6.04 -17.14 -9.63
C HIS A 299 -7.33 -16.83 -8.88
N ALA A 300 -7.96 -15.66 -9.09
CA ALA A 300 -9.29 -15.38 -8.55
C ALA A 300 -10.27 -16.50 -8.94
N PRO A 301 -10.89 -17.19 -7.97
CA PRO A 301 -11.78 -18.30 -8.26
C PRO A 301 -13.16 -17.81 -8.71
N THR A 302 -13.94 -18.73 -9.30
CA THR A 302 -15.40 -18.57 -9.41
C THR A 302 -15.97 -18.21 -8.04
N GLY A 303 -16.86 -17.21 -7.99
CA GLY A 303 -17.41 -16.70 -6.74
C GLY A 303 -16.76 -15.41 -6.23
N THR A 304 -15.59 -15.03 -6.76
CA THR A 304 -14.97 -13.72 -6.46
C THR A 304 -15.97 -12.60 -6.75
N PRO A 305 -16.20 -11.66 -5.82
CA PRO A 305 -17.27 -10.69 -5.96
C PRO A 305 -16.95 -9.61 -6.99
N VAL A 306 -18.00 -9.12 -7.65
CA VAL A 306 -17.95 -8.01 -8.59
C VAL A 306 -19.30 -7.28 -8.58
N MET A 307 -19.32 -6.00 -8.96
CA MET A 307 -20.56 -5.25 -9.17
C MET A 307 -20.81 -5.05 -10.66
N VAL A 308 -22.01 -5.34 -11.15
CA VAL A 308 -22.41 -5.09 -12.54
C VAL A 308 -23.75 -4.35 -12.54
N ALA A 309 -23.82 -3.20 -13.20
CA ALA A 309 -25.02 -2.35 -13.23
C ALA A 309 -25.60 -2.06 -11.82
N GLY A 310 -24.74 -1.90 -10.80
CA GLY A 310 -25.14 -1.68 -9.41
C GLY A 310 -25.67 -2.92 -8.68
N VAL A 311 -25.67 -4.09 -9.32
CA VAL A 311 -26.05 -5.37 -8.71
C VAL A 311 -24.82 -6.23 -8.45
N ARG A 312 -24.70 -6.71 -7.21
CA ARG A 312 -23.60 -7.57 -6.79
C ARG A 312 -23.76 -8.96 -7.42
N THR A 313 -22.68 -9.44 -8.04
CA THR A 313 -22.60 -10.77 -8.63
C THR A 313 -21.19 -11.34 -8.44
N ARG A 314 -20.79 -12.32 -9.25
CA ARG A 314 -19.54 -13.08 -9.12
C ARG A 314 -18.83 -13.31 -10.45
N LEU A 315 -17.52 -13.55 -10.36
CA LEU A 315 -16.73 -14.11 -11.45
C LEU A 315 -17.11 -15.57 -11.73
N LEU A 316 -16.96 -15.97 -13.00
CA LEU A 316 -17.15 -17.33 -13.49
C LEU A 316 -15.87 -17.83 -14.18
N GLY A 317 -15.32 -18.93 -13.70
CA GLY A 317 -14.14 -19.56 -14.29
C GLY A 317 -12.85 -18.77 -14.07
N ARG A 318 -11.83 -19.03 -14.89
CA ARG A 318 -10.51 -18.41 -14.75
C ARG A 318 -10.46 -17.04 -15.42
N VAL A 319 -9.77 -16.10 -14.79
CA VAL A 319 -9.39 -14.82 -15.39
C VAL A 319 -8.36 -15.04 -16.51
N SER A 320 -8.61 -14.47 -17.69
CA SER A 320 -7.70 -14.52 -18.85
C SER A 320 -6.76 -13.31 -18.87
N MET A 321 -5.93 -13.17 -19.90
CA MET A 321 -4.94 -12.08 -19.99
C MET A 321 -5.60 -10.69 -19.96
N ASP A 322 -6.69 -10.52 -20.71
CA ASP A 322 -7.33 -9.22 -20.94
C ASP A 322 -8.82 -9.18 -20.60
N MET A 323 -9.42 -10.35 -20.29
CA MET A 323 -10.85 -10.53 -20.10
C MET A 323 -11.17 -11.50 -18.95
N MET A 324 -12.35 -11.31 -18.37
CA MET A 324 -12.95 -12.18 -17.36
C MET A 324 -14.43 -12.38 -17.65
N ALA A 325 -15.00 -13.47 -17.15
CA ALA A 325 -16.42 -13.77 -17.25
C ALA A 325 -17.13 -13.50 -15.92
N VAL A 326 -18.34 -12.94 -15.98
CA VAL A 326 -19.18 -12.61 -14.82
C VAL A 326 -20.58 -13.18 -15.00
N ASP A 327 -21.21 -13.53 -13.89
CA ASP A 327 -22.56 -14.08 -13.84
C ASP A 327 -23.60 -12.94 -14.01
N LEU A 328 -24.41 -12.99 -15.07
CA LEU A 328 -25.45 -12.00 -15.35
C LEU A 328 -26.87 -12.49 -15.01
N ASP A 329 -27.04 -13.75 -14.60
CA ASP A 329 -28.37 -14.27 -14.22
C ASP A 329 -29.08 -13.41 -13.14
N PRO A 330 -28.40 -12.86 -12.10
CA PRO A 330 -29.08 -12.01 -11.13
C PRO A 330 -29.39 -10.58 -11.66
N ILE A 331 -29.10 -10.28 -12.93
CA ILE A 331 -29.05 -8.91 -13.47
C ILE A 331 -29.77 -8.86 -14.84
N PRO A 332 -31.10 -9.01 -14.88
CA PRO A 332 -31.86 -9.08 -16.13
C PRO A 332 -31.75 -7.80 -16.99
N GLN A 333 -31.40 -6.66 -16.40
CA GLN A 333 -31.17 -5.40 -17.08
C GLN A 333 -29.76 -5.23 -17.65
N ALA A 334 -28.85 -6.20 -17.42
CA ALA A 334 -27.49 -6.11 -17.94
C ALA A 334 -27.48 -6.15 -19.48
N ALA A 335 -26.67 -5.29 -20.08
CA ALA A 335 -26.48 -5.17 -21.51
C ALA A 335 -24.99 -4.95 -21.83
N ILE A 336 -24.63 -5.04 -23.10
CA ILE A 336 -23.32 -4.55 -23.55
C ILE A 336 -23.22 -3.07 -23.20
N GLY A 337 -22.12 -2.68 -22.54
CA GLY A 337 -21.90 -1.35 -21.99
C GLY A 337 -22.32 -1.19 -20.52
N SER A 338 -22.96 -2.19 -19.90
CA SER A 338 -23.28 -2.12 -18.46
C SER A 338 -22.02 -1.90 -17.63
N PRO A 339 -22.02 -0.94 -16.70
CA PRO A 339 -20.84 -0.61 -15.92
C PRO A 339 -20.48 -1.75 -14.97
N VAL A 340 -19.18 -1.99 -14.82
CA VAL A 340 -18.63 -3.02 -13.94
C VAL A 340 -17.67 -2.34 -12.96
N THR A 341 -17.85 -2.59 -11.66
CA THR A 341 -16.87 -2.20 -10.63
C THR A 341 -16.25 -3.46 -10.06
N LEU A 342 -14.95 -3.63 -10.32
CA LEU A 342 -14.16 -4.78 -9.91
C LEU A 342 -13.76 -4.69 -8.43
N TRP A 343 -13.45 -3.48 -7.96
CA TRP A 343 -13.31 -3.14 -6.54
C TRP A 343 -13.41 -1.63 -6.34
N GLY A 344 -13.59 -1.19 -5.09
CA GLY A 344 -13.52 0.21 -4.66
C GLY A 344 -14.88 0.82 -4.35
N ALA A 345 -15.02 2.12 -4.54
CA ALA A 345 -16.28 2.82 -4.35
C ALA A 345 -17.35 2.26 -5.31
N ASP A 346 -18.57 2.10 -4.80
CA ASP A 346 -19.71 1.53 -5.54
C ASP A 346 -19.50 0.06 -5.99
N GLY A 347 -18.57 -0.65 -5.36
CA GLY A 347 -18.26 -2.06 -5.64
C GLY A 347 -17.85 -2.83 -4.39
N PRO A 348 -17.35 -4.07 -4.55
CA PRO A 348 -16.78 -4.81 -3.43
C PRO A 348 -15.53 -4.09 -2.89
N PRO A 349 -15.29 -4.10 -1.56
CA PRO A 349 -14.02 -3.67 -1.00
C PRO A 349 -12.86 -4.47 -1.59
N VAL A 350 -11.70 -3.82 -1.78
CA VAL A 350 -10.53 -4.48 -2.39
C VAL A 350 -9.99 -5.61 -1.51
N GLU A 351 -10.11 -5.48 -0.18
CA GLU A 351 -9.75 -6.54 0.77
C GLU A 351 -10.64 -7.78 0.64
N GLU A 352 -11.90 -7.62 0.25
CA GLU A 352 -12.81 -8.75 0.02
C GLU A 352 -12.44 -9.51 -1.26
N VAL A 353 -12.13 -8.79 -2.33
CA VAL A 353 -11.64 -9.38 -3.59
C VAL A 353 -10.31 -10.08 -3.37
N ALA A 354 -9.40 -9.46 -2.62
CA ALA A 354 -8.12 -10.04 -2.28
C ALA A 354 -8.26 -11.33 -1.46
N MET A 355 -9.11 -11.32 -0.44
CA MET A 355 -9.41 -12.49 0.39
C MET A 355 -10.00 -13.63 -0.45
N ALA A 356 -10.96 -13.35 -1.33
CA ALA A 356 -11.52 -14.34 -2.24
C ALA A 356 -10.47 -14.96 -3.17
N ALA A 357 -9.47 -14.17 -3.58
CA ALA A 357 -8.33 -14.63 -4.37
C ALA A 357 -7.19 -15.24 -3.52
N GLY A 358 -7.28 -15.30 -2.19
CA GLY A 358 -6.19 -15.83 -1.35
C GLY A 358 -4.94 -14.95 -1.35
N THR A 359 -5.13 -13.63 -1.43
CA THR A 359 -4.07 -12.60 -1.36
C THR A 359 -4.50 -11.44 -0.45
N ILE A 360 -3.73 -10.35 -0.42
CA ILE A 360 -3.93 -9.14 0.37
C ILE A 360 -4.25 -7.94 -0.51
N ALA A 361 -5.03 -7.00 0.02
CA ALA A 361 -5.42 -5.76 -0.67
C ALA A 361 -4.21 -4.98 -1.23
N ALA A 362 -3.11 -4.92 -0.47
CA ALA A 362 -1.89 -4.25 -0.90
C ALA A 362 -1.37 -4.80 -2.24
N GLN A 363 -1.39 -6.12 -2.45
CA GLN A 363 -0.94 -6.72 -3.69
C GLN A 363 -1.80 -6.27 -4.87
N LEU A 364 -3.12 -6.21 -4.71
CA LEU A 364 -4.03 -5.78 -5.78
C LEU A 364 -3.82 -4.31 -6.14
N LEU A 365 -3.73 -3.44 -5.13
CA LEU A 365 -3.55 -2.00 -5.32
C LEU A 365 -2.20 -1.68 -5.98
N THR A 366 -1.11 -2.30 -5.53
CA THR A 366 0.23 -2.10 -6.12
C THR A 366 0.43 -2.84 -7.44
N GLY A 367 -0.42 -3.83 -7.73
CA GLY A 367 -0.29 -4.72 -8.89
C GLY A 367 -0.91 -4.16 -10.18
N LEU A 368 -1.58 -3.00 -10.10
CA LEU A 368 -2.20 -2.37 -11.26
C LEU A 368 -1.14 -2.05 -12.32
N SER A 369 -1.29 -2.61 -13.52
CA SER A 369 -0.29 -2.44 -14.57
C SER A 369 -0.44 -1.09 -15.26
N ALA A 370 0.64 -0.63 -15.91
CA ALA A 370 0.64 0.62 -16.66
C ALA A 370 -0.34 0.62 -17.87
N ARG A 371 -0.89 -0.53 -18.24
CA ARG A 371 -1.93 -0.65 -19.29
C ARG A 371 -3.26 -0.05 -18.84
N VAL A 372 -3.47 0.10 -17.54
CA VAL A 372 -4.71 0.65 -16.99
C VAL A 372 -4.58 2.17 -16.88
N PRO A 373 -5.34 2.94 -17.68
CA PRO A 373 -5.39 4.39 -17.51
C PRO A 373 -5.97 4.76 -16.13
N VAL A 374 -5.43 5.81 -15.54
CA VAL A 374 -5.84 6.32 -14.23
C VAL A 374 -6.48 7.69 -14.39
N ALA A 375 -7.73 7.83 -13.94
CA ALA A 375 -8.46 9.09 -13.87
C ALA A 375 -8.52 9.59 -12.42
N LEU A 376 -8.45 10.90 -12.21
CA LEU A 376 -8.69 11.52 -10.91
C LEU A 376 -10.20 11.69 -10.67
N ALA A 377 -10.67 11.38 -9.47
CA ALA A 377 -12.04 11.70 -9.07
C ALA A 377 -12.24 13.23 -9.09
N GLY A 378 -13.39 13.69 -9.60
CA GLY A 378 -13.72 15.12 -9.70
C GLY A 378 -13.11 15.85 -10.90
N ALA A 379 -12.21 15.23 -11.67
CA ALA A 379 -11.88 15.72 -13.01
C ALA A 379 -13.05 15.34 -13.94
N THR A 380 -13.97 16.27 -14.16
CA THR A 380 -14.98 16.13 -15.23
C THR A 380 -14.26 15.84 -16.55
N ARG A 381 -14.69 14.78 -17.23
CA ARG A 381 -14.26 14.46 -18.59
C ARG A 381 -14.62 15.58 -19.56
#